data_AF-A0A7V0T9I7-F1
#
_entry.id   AF-A0A7V0T9I7-F1
#
_cell.length_a   1.000
_cell.length_b   1.000
_cell.length_c   1.000
_cell.angle_alpha   90.00
_cell.angle_beta   90.00
_cell.angle_gamma   90.00
#
_symmetry.space_group_name_H-M   'P 1'
#
loop_
_entity.id
_entity.type
_entity.pdbx_description
1 polymer ?
#
loop_
_entity_poly.entity_id
_entity_poly.type
_entity_poly.pdbx_seq_one_letter_code
_entity_poly.pdbx_strand_id
1 'polypeptide(L)' 'MVQVTVHRDEPLERALKRFKKKFEKAGIMRDINKNSYYIKPSQDKRIRKAKAERRLRRGNVPKKRY' A
#
# COMPACT_ATOMS: atom_id res chain seq x y z
N MET A 1 12.39 -4.60 -4.90
CA MET A 1 12.27 -6.05 -5.19
C MET A 1 11.79 -6.75 -3.93
N VAL A 2 10.72 -7.56 -4.00
CA VAL A 2 10.13 -8.24 -2.84
C VAL A 2 10.58 -9.69 -2.81
N GLN A 3 11.24 -10.10 -1.73
CA GLN A 3 11.70 -11.47 -1.53
C GLN A 3 11.24 -12.04 -0.18
N VAL A 4 10.92 -13.33 -0.17
CA VAL A 4 10.58 -14.11 1.02
C VAL A 4 11.40 -15.39 0.99
N THR A 5 12.19 -15.61 2.02
CA THR A 5 12.87 -16.88 2.25
C THR A 5 11.84 -17.89 2.76
N VAL A 6 11.83 -19.07 2.15
CA VAL A 6 10.97 -20.19 2.56
C VAL A 6 11.83 -21.19 3.32
N HIS A 7 11.37 -21.60 4.50
CA HIS A 7 12.02 -22.65 5.29
C HIS A 7 11.38 -24.01 4.97
N ARG A 8 12.15 -25.11 5.06
CA ARG A 8 11.70 -26.46 4.68
C ARG A 8 10.49 -26.95 5.50
N ASP A 9 10.37 -26.50 6.75
CA ASP A 9 9.32 -26.95 7.67
C ASP A 9 8.06 -26.06 7.63
N GLU A 10 7.96 -25.15 6.65
CA GLU A 10 6.83 -24.26 6.54
C GLU A 10 5.83 -24.66 5.45
N PRO A 11 4.53 -24.69 5.76
CA PRO A 11 3.49 -24.84 4.75
C PRO A 11 3.58 -23.73 3.68
N LEU A 12 3.52 -24.11 2.41
CA LEU A 12 3.56 -23.20 1.25
C LEU A 12 2.59 -22.02 1.38
N GLU A 13 1.39 -22.26 1.91
CA GLU A 13 0.36 -21.24 2.11
C GLU A 13 0.82 -20.11 3.05
N ARG A 14 1.56 -20.43 4.11
CA ARG A 14 2.08 -19.43 5.05
C ARG A 14 3.15 -18.57 4.39
N ALA A 15 4.04 -19.17 3.61
CA ALA A 15 5.03 -18.45 2.82
C ALA A 15 4.36 -17.49 1.82
N LEU A 16 3.33 -17.96 1.10
CA LEU A 16 2.57 -17.14 0.15
C LEU A 16 1.84 -15.98 0.83
N LYS A 17 1.25 -16.20 2.01
CA LYS A 17 0.59 -15.15 2.79
C LYS A 17 1.58 -14.06 3.20
N ARG A 18 2.79 -14.43 3.62
CA ARG A 18 3.85 -13.46 3.93
C ARG A 18 4.32 -12.70 2.70
N PHE A 19 4.46 -13.39 1.57
CA PHE A 19 4.80 -12.76 0.30
C PHE A 19 3.75 -11.72 -0.08
N LYS A 20 2.47 -12.09 -0.07
CA LYS A 20 1.36 -11.17 -0.35
C LYS A 20 1.37 -9.96 0.58
N LYS A 21 1.59 -10.17 1.88
CA LYS A 21 1.72 -9.07 2.86
C LYS A 21 2.91 -8.16 2.56
N LYS A 22 4.08 -8.72 2.19
CA LYS A 22 5.25 -7.93 1.78
C LYS A 22 5.01 -7.19 0.46
N PHE A 23 4.32 -7.80 -0.50
CA PHE A 23 3.95 -7.20 -1.79
C PHE A 23 3.01 -6.00 -1.60
N GLU A 24 1.98 -6.17 -0.78
CA GLU A 24 1.05 -5.09 -0.41
C GLU A 24 1.74 -3.97 0.37
N LYS A 25 2.64 -4.32 1.31
CA LYS A 25 3.43 -3.33 2.07
C LYS A 25 4.39 -2.56 1.18
N ALA A 26 5.03 -3.24 0.22
CA ALA A 26 5.91 -2.62 -0.76
C ALA A 26 5.15 -1.66 -1.68
N GLY A 27 3.83 -1.82 -1.80
CA GLY A 27 3.01 -0.88 -2.57
C GLY A 27 3.23 -0.96 -4.08
N ILE A 28 3.84 -2.03 -4.58
CA ILE A 28 4.21 -2.21 -6.00
C ILE A 28 3.02 -1.93 -6.93
N MET A 29 1.84 -2.43 -6.59
CA MET A 29 0.63 -2.18 -7.42
C MET A 29 0.23 -0.71 -7.46
N ARG A 30 0.45 0.04 -6.37
CA ARG A 30 0.20 1.50 -6.34
C ARG A 30 1.21 2.25 -7.20
N ASP A 31 2.46 1.80 -7.22
CA ASP A 31 3.52 2.44 -8.00
C ASP A 31 3.33 2.19 -9.50
N ILE A 32 2.96 0.96 -9.88
CA ILE A 32 2.58 0.63 -11.27
C ILE A 32 1.43 1.54 -11.74
N ASN A 33 0.37 1.65 -10.95
CA ASN A 33 -0.78 2.50 -11.30
C ASN A 33 -0.45 4.00 -11.31
N LYS A 34 0.54 4.44 -10.54
CA LYS A 34 0.98 5.84 -10.52
C LYS A 34 1.84 6.17 -11.73
N ASN A 35 2.64 5.20 -12.19
CA ASN A 35 3.60 5.37 -13.27
C ASN A 35 3.04 4.96 -14.65
N SER A 36 1.80 4.48 -14.72
CA SER A 36 1.18 4.04 -15.97
C SER A 36 0.88 5.19 -16.94
N TYR A 37 0.84 6.43 -16.46
CA TYR A 37 0.66 7.62 -17.30
C TYR A 37 1.43 8.81 -16.73
N TYR A 38 1.78 9.74 -17.62
CA TYR A 38 2.40 10.99 -17.20
C TYR A 38 1.37 11.89 -16.50
N ILE A 39 1.74 12.41 -15.34
CA ILE A 39 0.95 13.36 -14.57
C ILE A 39 1.76 14.65 -14.45
N LYS A 40 1.16 15.78 -14.86
CA LYS A 40 1.78 17.09 -14.66
C LYS A 40 2.12 17.31 -13.17
N PRO A 41 3.29 17.88 -12.83
CA PRO A 41 3.71 18.06 -11.43
C PRO A 41 2.67 18.76 -10.54
N SER A 42 1.93 19.73 -11.10
CA SER A 42 0.84 20.42 -10.39
C SER A 42 -0.31 19.47 -9.98
N GLN A 43 -0.72 18.58 -10.87
CA GLN A 43 -1.78 17.61 -10.62
C GLN A 43 -1.35 16.59 -9.56
N ASP A 44 -0.11 16.12 -9.64
CA ASP A 44 0.47 15.18 -8.68
C ASP A 44 0.57 15.83 -7.27
N LYS A 45 0.97 17.11 -7.16
CA LYS A 45 0.90 17.87 -5.89
C LYS A 45 -0.52 17.95 -5.34
N ARG A 46 -1.52 18.24 -6.18
CA ARG A 46 -2.94 18.33 -5.79
C ARG A 46 -3.48 17.00 -5.27
N ILE A 47 -3.19 15.90 -5.96
CA ILE A 47 -3.57 14.54 -5.55
C ILE A 47 -2.92 14.17 -4.20
N ARG A 48 -1.64 14.49 -4.01
CA ARG A 48 -0.94 14.24 -2.73
C ARG A 48 -1.56 15.00 -1.57
N LYS A 49 -1.88 16.28 -1.74
CA LYS A 49 -2.54 17.11 -0.72
C LYS A 49 -3.90 16.53 -0.31
N ALA A 50 -4.75 16.23 -1.29
CA ALA A 50 -6.06 15.63 -1.04
C ALA A 50 -5.96 14.26 -0.33
N LYS A 51 -4.95 13.44 -0.67
CA LYS A 51 -4.70 12.15 -0.01
C LYS A 51 -4.24 12.32 1.44
N ALA A 52 -3.43 13.33 1.74
CA ALA A 52 -3.00 13.66 3.09
C ALA A 52 -4.17 14.15 3.96
N GLU A 53 -4.98 15.09 3.45
CA GLU A 53 -6.18 15.57 4.13
C GLU A 53 -7.17 14.44 4.45
N ARG A 54 -7.39 13.52 3.49
CA ARG A 54 -8.23 12.34 3.70
C ARG A 54 -7.69 11.43 4.81
N ARG A 55 -6.37 11.28 4.95
CA ARG A 55 -5.74 10.49 6.02
C ARG A 55 -5.94 11.14 7.38
N LEU A 56 -5.73 12.45 7.47
CA LEU A 56 -5.95 13.22 8.70
C LEU A 56 -7.40 13.14 9.15
N ARG A 57 -8.35 13.32 8.22
CA ARG A 57 -9.78 13.19 8.51
C ARG A 57 -10.13 11.82 9.09
N ARG A 58 -9.61 10.72 8.53
CA ARG A 58 -9.84 9.36 9.04
C ARG A 58 -9.25 9.11 10.44
N GLY A 59 -8.13 9.75 10.79
CA GLY A 59 -7.53 9.66 12.12
C GLY A 59 -8.34 10.39 13.19
N ASN A 60 -9.04 11.46 12.81
CA ASN A 60 -9.79 12.33 13.71
C ASN A 60 -11.27 11.94 13.86
N VAL A 61 -11.77 10.91 13.15
CA VAL A 61 -13.13 10.41 13.38
C VAL A 61 -13.11 9.51 14.63
N PRO A 62 -13.81 9.87 15.73
CA PRO A 62 -13.94 8.97 16.87
C PRO A 62 -14.62 7.69 16.36
N LYS A 63 -13.98 6.53 16.58
CA LYS A 63 -14.62 5.24 16.30
C LYS A 63 -15.91 5.19 17.12
N LYS A 64 -17.06 5.18 16.44
CA LYS A 64 -18.35 4.88 17.08
C LYS A 64 -18.20 3.52 17.77
N ARG A 65 -18.09 3.56 19.10
CA ARG A 65 -18.22 2.40 19.98
C ARG A 65 -19.71 2.10 20.05
N TYR A 66 -20.14 1.10 19.29
CA TYR A 66 -21.37 0.36 19.58
C TYR A 66 -20.97 -0.92 20.30
#